data_AF-A0A0C5VSQ7-F1
#
_entry.id   AF-A0A0C5VSQ7-F1
#
_cell.length_a   1.000
_cell.length_b   1.000
_cell.length_c   1.000
_cell.angle_alpha   90.00
_cell.angle_beta   90.00
_cell.angle_gamma   90.00
#
_symmetry.space_group_name_H-M   'P 1'
#
loop_
_entity.id
_entity.type
_entity.pdbx_description
1 polymer ?
#
loop_
_entity_poly.entity_id
_entity_poly.type
_entity_poly.pdbx_seq_one_letter_code
_entity_poly.pdbx_strand_id
1 'polypeptide(L)'
;MELANHPGFPNPKPGKEETIEGNPSKQNATDAVYAYHDSYTDMLLTCQKCGRKFYFFAKEQKYWYEVLGFWNNAKCIHCVDCRIKTHKVKKLQKHYERLQKLEKPSPDEIRKFRVVAKTLIKIGCMKDRSKVDKLG
;
A
#
# COMPACT_ATOMS: atom_id res chain seq x y z
N MET A 1 7.13 -21.92 -10.71
CA MET A 1 7.16 -20.47 -10.39
C MET A 1 5.71 -20.00 -10.28
N GLU A 2 5.10 -20.14 -9.10
CA GLU A 2 3.68 -19.80 -8.92
C GLU A 2 3.51 -18.28 -8.78
N LEU A 3 2.78 -17.70 -9.73
CA LEU A 3 2.26 -16.34 -9.62
C LEU A 3 1.24 -16.36 -8.47
N ALA A 4 1.46 -15.58 -7.42
CA ALA A 4 0.59 -15.61 -6.24
C ALA A 4 -0.83 -15.13 -6.59
N ASN A 5 -1.81 -16.03 -6.45
CA ASN A 5 -3.22 -15.76 -6.72
C ASN A 5 -3.80 -14.96 -5.54
N HIS A 6 -3.99 -13.64 -5.69
CA HIS A 6 -4.63 -12.83 -4.65
C HIS A 6 -6.15 -12.79 -4.91
N PRO A 7 -7.02 -13.07 -3.93
CA PRO A 7 -8.47 -13.19 -4.17
C PRO A 7 -9.14 -11.92 -4.72
N GLY A 8 -8.56 -10.74 -4.46
CA GLY A 8 -9.03 -9.48 -5.05
C GLY A 8 -8.52 -9.19 -6.47
N PHE A 9 -7.48 -9.89 -6.92
CA PHE A 9 -6.84 -9.70 -8.22
C PHE A 9 -6.23 -11.04 -8.67
N PRO A 10 -7.06 -11.97 -9.19
CA PRO A 10 -6.58 -13.27 -9.63
C PRO A 10 -5.59 -13.08 -10.78
N ASN A 11 -4.62 -13.98 -10.91
CA ASN A 11 -3.69 -13.91 -12.03
C ASN A 11 -4.46 -13.93 -13.36
N PRO A 12 -4.07 -13.10 -14.34
CA PRO A 12 -4.68 -13.16 -15.65
C PRO A 12 -4.37 -14.53 -16.27
N LYS A 13 -5.33 -15.05 -17.03
CA LYS A 13 -5.13 -16.28 -17.81
C LYS A 13 -4.03 -16.00 -18.84
N PRO A 14 -3.05 -16.90 -19.03
CA PRO A 14 -2.02 -16.74 -20.05
C PRO A 14 -2.67 -16.42 -21.41
N GLY A 15 -2.21 -15.34 -22.07
CA GLY A 15 -2.70 -14.92 -23.39
C GLY A 15 -3.98 -14.07 -23.41
N LYS A 16 -4.46 -13.55 -22.27
CA LYS A 16 -5.56 -12.58 -22.20
C LYS A 16 -5.19 -11.36 -21.38
N GLU A 17 -4.31 -10.53 -21.91
CA GLU A 17 -4.05 -9.20 -21.37
C GLU A 17 -5.27 -8.32 -21.61
N GLU A 18 -5.79 -7.71 -20.54
CA GLU A 18 -6.92 -6.79 -20.64
C GLU A 18 -6.40 -5.38 -20.92
N THR A 19 -7.00 -4.71 -21.90
CA THR A 19 -6.82 -3.27 -22.15
C THR A 19 -8.13 -2.55 -21.87
N ILE A 20 -8.06 -1.45 -21.13
CA ILE A 20 -9.21 -0.63 -20.74
C ILE A 20 -8.92 0.82 -21.10
N GLU A 21 -9.90 1.49 -21.70
CA GLU A 21 -9.81 2.91 -22.01
C GLU A 21 -9.62 3.77 -20.74
N GLY A 22 -8.73 4.76 -20.81
CA GLY A 22 -8.51 5.74 -19.77
C GLY A 22 -9.35 7.01 -20.00
N ASN A 23 -9.67 7.72 -18.92
CA ASN A 23 -10.31 9.03 -18.98
C ASN A 23 -9.31 10.11 -18.55
N PRO A 24 -8.70 10.85 -19.50
CA PRO A 24 -7.75 11.92 -19.20
C PRO A 24 -8.28 12.98 -18.22
N SER A 25 -9.57 13.34 -18.31
CA SER A 25 -10.18 14.35 -17.43
C SER A 25 -10.28 13.94 -15.96
N LYS A 26 -10.03 12.68 -15.64
CA LYS A 26 -10.01 12.15 -14.26
C LYS A 26 -8.60 11.94 -13.71
N GLN A 27 -7.57 12.22 -14.49
CA GLN A 27 -6.19 11.94 -14.11
C GLN A 27 -5.48 13.20 -13.62
N ASN A 28 -4.52 13.03 -12.73
CA ASN A 28 -3.61 14.09 -12.30
C ASN A 28 -2.33 14.05 -13.16
N ALA A 29 -2.06 15.11 -13.93
CA ALA A 29 -0.85 15.23 -14.73
C ALA A 29 0.26 15.97 -13.97
N THR A 30 1.45 15.37 -13.88
CA THR A 30 2.59 15.99 -13.20
C THR A 30 3.11 17.25 -13.90
N ASP A 31 3.13 17.26 -15.24
CA ASP A 31 3.55 18.37 -16.09
C ASP A 31 3.13 18.09 -17.54
N ALA A 32 3.49 18.99 -18.47
CA ALA A 32 3.21 18.83 -19.90
C ALA A 32 4.03 17.71 -20.59
N VAL A 33 5.00 17.11 -19.90
CA VAL A 33 5.87 16.05 -20.45
C VAL A 33 5.22 14.68 -20.28
N TYR A 34 4.51 14.47 -19.15
CA TYR A 34 3.74 13.24 -18.94
C TYR A 34 2.32 13.43 -19.48
N ALA A 35 2.06 12.86 -20.65
CA ALA A 35 0.71 12.75 -21.20
C ALA A 35 -0.20 11.92 -20.28
N TYR A 36 -1.51 12.15 -20.37
CA TYR A 36 -2.50 11.29 -19.74
C TYR A 36 -2.46 9.88 -20.36
N HIS A 37 -2.88 8.89 -19.58
CA HIS A 37 -3.05 7.53 -20.07
C HIS A 37 -4.37 7.44 -20.84
N ASP A 38 -4.32 7.33 -22.16
CA ASP A 38 -5.51 7.10 -23.00
C ASP A 38 -6.02 5.66 -22.87
N SER A 39 -5.18 4.74 -22.42
CA SER A 39 -5.55 3.37 -22.08
C SER A 39 -4.63 2.78 -21.02
N TYR A 40 -5.12 1.74 -20.35
CA TYR A 40 -4.38 0.91 -19.40
C TYR A 40 -4.35 -0.51 -19.90
N THR A 41 -3.19 -1.16 -19.84
CA THR A 41 -3.03 -2.58 -20.22
C THR A 41 -2.38 -3.33 -19.08
N ASP A 42 -2.80 -4.56 -18.83
CA ASP A 42 -2.19 -5.41 -17.79
C ASP A 42 -0.66 -5.45 -17.92
N MET A 43 0.06 -5.12 -16.84
CA MET A 43 1.52 -5.09 -16.83
C MET A 43 2.10 -6.15 -15.91
N LEU A 44 2.98 -7.03 -16.41
CA LEU A 44 3.76 -7.94 -15.58
C LEU A 44 4.98 -7.23 -15.00
N LEU A 45 5.00 -7.03 -13.70
CA LEU A 45 6.05 -6.32 -12.97
C LEU A 45 6.76 -7.24 -11.96
N THR A 46 7.94 -6.82 -11.51
CA THR A 46 8.67 -7.50 -10.42
C THR A 46 8.62 -6.65 -9.16
N CYS A 47 8.18 -7.23 -8.04
CA CYS A 47 8.07 -6.52 -6.78
C CYS A 47 9.46 -6.20 -6.23
N GLN A 48 9.79 -4.92 -6.05
CA GLN A 48 11.10 -4.49 -5.51
C GLN A 48 11.32 -4.95 -4.06
N LYS A 49 10.26 -5.30 -3.32
CA LYS A 49 10.35 -5.70 -1.91
C LYS A 49 10.53 -7.21 -1.71
N CYS A 50 9.87 -8.04 -2.50
CA CYS A 50 9.91 -9.50 -2.33
C CYS A 50 10.37 -10.28 -3.55
N GLY A 51 10.74 -9.61 -4.64
CA GLY A 51 11.27 -10.21 -5.86
C GLY A 51 10.24 -10.98 -6.71
N ARG A 52 9.02 -11.20 -6.22
CA ARG A 52 8.02 -11.96 -6.98
C ARG A 52 7.49 -11.17 -8.18
N LYS A 53 7.19 -11.88 -9.27
CA LYS A 53 6.40 -11.32 -10.37
C LYS A 53 4.94 -11.12 -9.94
N PHE A 54 4.32 -10.04 -10.39
CA PHE A 54 2.91 -9.74 -10.14
C PHE A 54 2.35 -8.88 -11.28
N TYR A 55 1.04 -8.94 -11.49
CA TYR A 55 0.38 -8.08 -12.45
C TYR A 55 -0.08 -6.78 -11.79
N PHE A 56 0.18 -5.66 -12.47
CA PHE A 56 -0.51 -4.40 -12.25
C PHE A 56 -1.63 -4.31 -13.29
N PHE A 57 -2.83 -4.70 -12.88
CA PHE A 57 -3.95 -4.87 -13.81
C PHE A 57 -4.42 -3.53 -14.38
N ALA A 58 -4.95 -3.54 -15.60
CA ALA A 58 -5.56 -2.37 -16.23
C ALA A 58 -6.66 -1.75 -15.36
N LYS A 59 -7.49 -2.59 -14.73
CA LYS A 59 -8.50 -2.15 -13.75
C LYS A 59 -7.89 -1.49 -12.51
N GLU A 60 -6.75 -2.02 -12.04
CA GLU A 60 -6.05 -1.44 -10.89
C GLU A 60 -5.43 -0.09 -11.25
N GLN A 61 -4.80 0.01 -12.42
CA GLN A 61 -4.25 1.25 -12.97
C GLN A 61 -5.32 2.33 -13.07
N LYS A 62 -6.46 2.01 -13.70
CA LYS A 62 -7.59 2.93 -13.83
C LYS A 62 -8.06 3.46 -12.47
N TYR A 63 -8.21 2.57 -11.49
CA TYR A 63 -8.57 2.98 -10.13
C TYR A 63 -7.51 3.87 -9.47
N TRP A 64 -6.21 3.57 -9.64
CA TRP A 64 -5.13 4.39 -9.11
C TRP A 64 -5.16 5.82 -9.64
N TYR A 65 -5.17 5.96 -10.97
CA TYR A 65 -5.00 7.26 -11.59
C TYR A 65 -6.29 8.08 -11.60
N GLU A 66 -7.46 7.45 -11.80
CA GLU A 66 -8.73 8.17 -11.94
C GLU A 66 -9.55 8.32 -10.65
N VAL A 67 -9.32 7.44 -9.65
CA VAL A 67 -10.12 7.45 -8.40
C VAL A 67 -9.28 7.82 -7.20
N LEU A 68 -8.09 7.22 -7.06
CA LEU A 68 -7.18 7.57 -5.96
C LEU A 68 -6.37 8.84 -6.24
N GLY A 69 -6.38 9.33 -7.48
CA GLY A 69 -5.69 10.55 -7.87
C GLY A 69 -4.17 10.46 -7.82
N PHE A 70 -3.61 9.26 -8.01
CA PHE A 70 -2.17 9.14 -8.22
C PHE A 70 -1.77 9.94 -9.48
N TRP A 71 -0.64 10.62 -9.41
CA TRP A 71 -0.05 11.28 -10.58
C TRP A 71 0.20 10.27 -11.69
N ASN A 72 0.00 10.66 -12.94
CA ASN A 72 0.16 9.79 -14.12
C ASN A 72 1.56 9.17 -14.25
N ASN A 73 2.59 9.77 -13.65
CA ASN A 73 3.95 9.21 -13.60
C ASN A 73 4.21 8.26 -12.41
N ALA A 74 3.24 8.05 -11.52
CA ALA A 74 3.39 7.17 -10.36
C ALA A 74 3.55 5.71 -10.80
N LYS A 75 4.54 5.01 -10.23
CA LYS A 75 4.89 3.63 -10.62
C LYS A 75 4.49 2.62 -9.55
N CYS A 76 3.87 1.52 -9.99
CA CYS A 76 3.54 0.39 -9.13
C CYS A 76 4.77 -0.52 -8.93
N ILE A 77 5.57 -0.26 -7.89
CA ILE A 77 6.85 -0.98 -7.66
C ILE A 77 6.75 -2.17 -6.70
N HIS A 78 5.61 -2.35 -6.01
CA HIS A 78 5.39 -3.40 -5.03
C HIS A 78 4.12 -4.16 -5.33
N CYS A 79 4.11 -5.48 -5.14
CA CYS A 79 2.89 -6.29 -5.28
C CYS A 79 1.82 -5.96 -4.23
N VAL A 80 0.57 -6.35 -4.50
CA VAL A 80 -0.59 -6.09 -3.62
C VAL A 80 -0.34 -6.52 -2.17
N ASP A 81 0.25 -7.70 -1.93
CA ASP A 81 0.54 -8.19 -0.57
C ASP A 81 1.56 -7.30 0.15
N CYS A 82 2.60 -6.86 -0.56
CA CYS A 82 3.60 -5.96 -0.01
C CYS A 82 3.01 -4.57 0.26
N ARG A 83 2.12 -4.07 -0.60
CA ARG A 83 1.38 -2.82 -0.37
C ARG A 83 0.49 -2.94 0.85
N ILE A 84 -0.36 -3.97 0.95
CA ILE A 84 -1.25 -4.22 2.10
C ILE A 84 -0.46 -4.28 3.41
N LYS A 85 0.65 -5.04 3.44
CA LYS A 85 1.53 -5.09 4.62
C LYS A 85 2.03 -3.70 4.99
N THR A 86 2.48 -2.91 4.01
CA THR A 86 2.91 -1.52 4.22
C THR A 86 1.79 -0.64 4.78
N HIS A 87 0.57 -0.73 4.24
CA HIS A 87 -0.58 0.01 4.76
C HIS A 87 -0.93 -0.38 6.20
N LYS A 88 -0.89 -1.68 6.55
CA LYS A 88 -1.12 -2.16 7.92
C LYS A 88 -0.09 -1.59 8.89
N VAL A 89 1.19 -1.58 8.50
CA VAL A 89 2.27 -0.98 9.31
C VAL A 89 2.04 0.51 9.51
N LYS A 90 1.74 1.27 8.44
CA LYS A 90 1.44 2.70 8.54
C LYS A 90 0.25 2.98 9.47
N LYS A 91 -0.79 2.15 9.42
CA LYS A 91 -1.96 2.27 10.31
C LYS A 91 -1.57 2.04 11.78
N LEU A 92 -0.72 1.05 12.06
CA LEU A 92 -0.21 0.80 13.41
C LEU A 92 0.65 1.96 13.91
N GLN A 93 1.53 2.52 13.07
CA GLN A 93 2.35 3.69 13.41
C GLN A 93 1.50 4.91 13.76
N LYS A 94 0.50 5.25 12.92
CA LYS A 94 -0.45 6.33 13.22
C LYS A 94 -1.21 6.09 14.53
N HIS A 95 -1.60 4.84 14.79
CA HIS A 95 -2.31 4.51 16.02
C HIS A 95 -1.42 4.66 17.27
N TYR A 96 -0.14 4.26 17.16
CA TYR A 96 0.87 4.49 18.18
C TYR A 96 1.07 5.98 18.45
N GLU A 97 1.29 6.79 17.41
CA GLU A 97 1.46 8.25 17.53
C GLU A 97 0.26 8.93 18.18
N ARG A 98 -0.97 8.51 17.83
CA ARG A 98 -2.19 9.03 18.44
C ARG A 98 -2.25 8.72 19.93
N LEU A 99 -1.97 7.47 20.33
CA LEU A 99 -2.00 7.06 21.74
C LEU A 99 -0.90 7.74 22.56
N GLN A 100 0.27 7.98 21.96
CA GLN A 100 1.39 8.66 22.61
C GLN A 100 1.06 10.12 22.97
N LYS A 101 0.17 10.77 22.21
CA LYS A 101 -0.21 12.17 22.39
C LYS A 101 -1.34 12.38 23.42
N LEU A 102 -1.85 11.32 24.04
CA LEU A 102 -2.89 11.43 25.06
C LEU A 102 -2.29 11.95 26.37
N GLU A 103 -2.84 13.04 26.90
CA GLU A 103 -2.39 13.62 28.18
C GLU A 103 -2.84 12.80 29.40
N LYS A 104 -4.03 12.20 29.33
CA LYS A 104 -4.63 11.39 30.40
C LYS A 104 -5.21 10.09 29.83
N PRO A 105 -4.36 9.15 29.40
CA PRO A 105 -4.83 7.90 28.80
C PRO A 105 -5.54 7.03 29.82
N SER A 106 -6.67 6.46 29.44
CA SER A 106 -7.37 5.45 30.22
C SER A 106 -6.54 4.15 30.34
N PRO A 107 -6.83 3.28 31.33
CA PRO A 107 -6.19 1.96 31.42
C PRO A 107 -6.31 1.13 30.13
N ASP A 108 -7.40 1.30 29.40
CA ASP A 108 -7.62 0.65 28.11
C ASP A 108 -6.67 1.16 27.01
N GLU A 109 -6.45 2.47 26.97
CA GLU A 109 -5.53 3.12 26.03
C GLU A 109 -4.07 2.79 26.35
N ILE A 110 -3.70 2.70 27.63
CA ILE A 110 -2.39 2.23 28.06
C ILE A 110 -2.17 0.78 27.59
N ARG A 111 -3.18 -0.09 27.74
CA ARG A 111 -3.11 -1.48 27.25
C ARG A 111 -2.95 -1.53 25.73
N LYS A 112 -3.76 -0.78 24.98
CA LYS A 112 -3.68 -0.67 23.52
C LYS A 112 -2.31 -0.16 23.07
N PHE A 113 -1.77 0.84 23.75
CA PHE A 113 -0.44 1.41 23.47
C PHE A 113 0.65 0.35 23.61
N ARG A 114 0.66 -0.39 24.72
CA ARG A 114 1.62 -1.50 24.96
C ARG A 114 1.54 -2.56 23.86
N VAL A 115 0.33 -2.97 23.47
CA VAL A 115 0.12 -3.96 22.40
C VAL A 115 0.66 -3.47 21.06
N VAL A 116 0.37 -2.22 20.69
CA VAL A 116 0.82 -1.63 19.42
C VAL A 116 2.33 -1.44 19.42
N ALA A 117 2.92 -0.93 20.51
CA ALA A 117 4.36 -0.77 20.68
C ALA A 117 5.10 -2.11 20.52
N LYS A 118 4.65 -3.16 21.22
CA LYS A 118 5.20 -4.52 21.11
C LYS A 118 5.10 -5.06 19.68
N THR A 119 3.97 -4.82 19.01
CA THR A 119 3.77 -5.26 17.63
C THR A 119 4.76 -4.57 16.68
N LEU A 120 4.93 -3.25 16.80
CA LEU A 120 5.87 -2.47 16.00
C LEU A 120 7.33 -2.90 16.20
N ILE A 121 7.71 -3.28 17.44
CA ILE A 121 9.03 -3.86 17.73
C ILE A 121 9.19 -5.21 17.06
N LYS A 122 8.22 -6.11 17.22
CA LYS A 122 8.27 -7.47 16.66
C LYS A 122 8.44 -7.46 15.13
N ILE A 123 7.81 -6.52 14.44
CA ILE A 123 7.92 -6.40 12.97
C ILE A 123 9.13 -5.55 12.51
N GLY A 124 9.99 -5.11 13.44
CA GLY A 124 11.21 -4.36 13.14
C GLY A 124 11.00 -2.89 12.77
N CYS A 125 9.79 -2.33 12.97
CA CYS A 125 9.47 -0.94 12.67
C CYS A 125 9.77 0.03 13.82
N MET A 126 10.15 -0.49 15.00
CA MET A 126 10.62 0.29 16.15
C MET A 126 11.71 -0.49 16.88
N LYS A 127 12.86 0.14 17.16
CA LYS A 127 14.02 -0.52 17.81
C LYS A 127 14.06 -0.31 19.32
N ASP A 128 13.51 0.80 19.80
CA ASP A 128 13.57 1.20 21.20
C ASP A 128 12.48 0.50 22.03
N ARG A 129 12.90 -0.48 22.82
CA ARG A 129 12.02 -1.26 23.71
C ARG A 129 11.56 -0.47 24.94
N SER A 130 12.29 0.58 25.34
CA SER A 130 11.89 1.42 26.47
C SER A 130 10.56 2.14 26.23
N LYS A 131 10.14 2.26 24.96
CA LYS A 131 8.88 2.91 24.57
C LYS A 131 7.63 2.10 24.88
N VAL A 132 7.74 0.82 25.27
CA VAL A 132 6.59 -0.01 25.63
C VAL A 132 5.98 0.46 26.94
N ASP A 133 6.80 0.96 27.86
CA ASP A 133 6.38 1.26 29.24
C ASP A 133 6.19 2.76 29.53
N LYS A 134 6.33 3.62 28.51
CA LYS A 134 6.27 5.10 28.66
C LYS A 134 4.95 5.70 29.14
N LEU A 135 3.84 4.97 29.06
CA LEU A 135 2.52 5.42 29.54
C LEU A 135 2.15 4.73 30.87
N GLY A 136 3.14 4.29 31.65
CA GLY A 136 2.97 3.62 32.94
C GLY A 136 3.74 4.31 34.04
#